data_AF-A0A098QVD2-F1
#
_entry.id   AF-A0A098QVD2-F1
#
_cell.length_a   1.000
_cell.length_b   1.000
_cell.length_c   1.000
_cell.angle_alpha   90.00
_cell.angle_beta   90.00
_cell.angle_gamma   90.00
#
_symmetry.space_group_name_H-M   'P 1'
#
loop_
_entity.id
_entity.type
_entity.pdbx_description
1 polymer ?
#
loop_
_entity_poly.entity_id
_entity_poly.type
_entity_poly.pdbx_seq_one_letter_code
_entity_poly.pdbx_strand_id
1 'polypeptide(L)'
;MNRRIPLTYLGLPLLYAGILLLLLYIQFSGGSLFSDSVGPIQLEGVFELAEDDRAPAIDTLTIGVEGLEFVFDDRNPIALTQQQDAQQYYDLQGYQSIPGGFRILFEAGIELEITYEGEGDQFILNPIIPESEQPYRGVLVPYRLQRGADARITENYPGLEVGYNGDQYILSLPPRSFIQTDTQTMVFAADTASLMARYTRRAAGNQDVFELWFQDQVPQVSASAYSAGIQEYIDAAYLGWRTNRFNAGTGMWSHRNGDSAFNEEILISLLAEAWQRNDYTRVYTSMRTAADAHPDALTYRSSVFLGDLRRVTAGLEAHTEALRTRIANLVTQRNMEVFLVPELFSFAAFHGGTDLYADLKNLTDTINTVALEPSQAVGLLANLLIFDLPATEIAQFREAFYPLIEEMVLPNIIRIDQGFFFQSEPGIADSQLNVLAGKMLQAAGRELNDDRLVNLGRTMVLSILNLGDSQGFLPERIEITGGEISAFLRFRGPEDIYSLIQQNPFYPRMESLYPYFGPGSWWYTIAQVDDIQFSGNQLTLSATTTRNRTQYMLIHGIPRVDPLTGMQLFGITWRNAPDFEVYSKGRYYNPDSQTLMIKYYDDDPDEDIVIWF
;
A
#
# COMPACT_ATOMS: atom_id res chain seq x y z
N MET A 1 -99.71 -16.64 -10.22
CA MET A 1 -98.61 -16.85 -11.20
C MET A 1 -97.30 -16.83 -10.44
N ASN A 2 -96.73 -17.98 -10.08
CA ASN A 2 -95.42 -18.08 -9.40
C ASN A 2 -94.58 -19.10 -10.18
N ARG A 3 -93.73 -18.63 -11.10
CA ARG A 3 -92.75 -19.46 -11.79
C ARG A 3 -91.46 -19.42 -10.98
N ARG A 4 -91.16 -20.52 -10.26
CA ARG A 4 -89.84 -20.75 -9.67
C ARG A 4 -88.86 -21.03 -10.80
N ILE A 5 -87.92 -20.13 -11.02
CA ILE A 5 -86.79 -20.34 -11.93
C ILE A 5 -85.92 -21.46 -11.32
N PRO A 6 -85.62 -22.54 -12.04
CA PRO A 6 -84.78 -23.62 -11.50
C PRO A 6 -83.36 -23.10 -11.23
N LEU A 7 -82.81 -23.43 -10.05
CA LEU A 7 -81.48 -22.99 -9.58
C LEU A 7 -80.34 -23.28 -10.58
N THR A 8 -80.53 -24.28 -11.46
CA THR A 8 -79.60 -24.65 -12.53
C THR A 8 -79.43 -23.58 -13.61
N TYR A 9 -80.40 -22.66 -13.80
CA TYR A 9 -80.29 -21.54 -14.74
C TYR A 9 -79.51 -20.33 -14.19
N LEU A 10 -79.25 -20.28 -12.89
CA LEU A 10 -78.45 -19.24 -12.23
C LEU A 10 -76.99 -19.66 -11.99
N GLY A 11 -76.72 -20.96 -11.88
CA GLY A 11 -75.37 -21.48 -11.65
C GLY A 11 -74.41 -21.28 -12.82
N LEU A 12 -74.88 -21.47 -14.06
CA LEU A 12 -74.04 -21.32 -15.26
C LEU A 12 -73.58 -19.86 -15.47
N PRO A 13 -74.47 -18.83 -15.41
CA PRO A 13 -74.06 -17.44 -15.57
C PRO A 13 -73.10 -16.95 -14.46
N LEU A 14 -73.28 -17.41 -13.21
CA LEU A 14 -72.38 -17.07 -12.11
C LEU A 14 -71.00 -17.72 -12.26
N LEU A 15 -70.95 -18.97 -12.73
CA LEU A 15 -69.68 -19.63 -13.05
C LEU A 15 -68.95 -18.91 -14.19
N TYR A 16 -69.67 -18.54 -15.26
CA TYR A 16 -69.12 -17.76 -16.35
C TYR A 16 -68.65 -16.38 -15.88
N ALA A 17 -69.42 -15.67 -15.05
CA ALA A 17 -69.00 -14.40 -14.47
C ALA A 17 -67.76 -14.54 -13.58
N GLY A 18 -67.65 -15.63 -12.80
CA GLY A 18 -66.47 -15.94 -11.99
C GLY A 18 -65.23 -16.25 -12.84
N ILE A 19 -65.39 -17.01 -13.93
CA ILE A 19 -64.31 -17.29 -14.88
C ILE A 19 -63.89 -16.01 -15.62
N LEU A 20 -64.84 -15.15 -15.99
CA LEU A 20 -64.57 -13.89 -16.68
C LEU A 20 -63.87 -12.90 -15.75
N LEU A 21 -64.27 -12.82 -14.47
CA LEU A 21 -63.57 -12.05 -13.44
C LEU A 21 -62.17 -12.60 -13.15
N LEU A 22 -62.01 -13.93 -13.13
CA LEU A 22 -60.69 -14.57 -12.98
C LEU A 22 -59.77 -14.25 -14.17
N LEU A 23 -60.30 -14.33 -15.39
CA LEU A 23 -59.55 -13.99 -16.62
C LEU A 23 -59.23 -12.50 -16.69
N LEU A 24 -60.18 -11.62 -16.34
CA LEU A 24 -59.95 -10.17 -16.20
C LEU A 24 -58.89 -9.88 -15.14
N TYR A 25 -58.95 -10.56 -13.99
CA TYR A 25 -57.94 -10.41 -12.96
C TYR A 25 -56.56 -10.81 -13.50
N ILE A 26 -56.41 -12.00 -14.09
CA ILE A 26 -55.15 -12.46 -14.67
C ILE A 26 -54.64 -11.54 -15.79
N GLN A 27 -55.53 -10.99 -16.62
CA GLN A 27 -55.17 -10.18 -17.77
C GLN A 27 -54.81 -8.72 -17.39
N PHE A 28 -55.26 -8.23 -16.24
CA PHE A 28 -55.03 -6.85 -15.78
C PHE A 28 -54.20 -6.77 -14.49
N SER A 29 -53.83 -7.88 -13.85
CA SER A 29 -53.01 -7.91 -12.63
C SER A 29 -51.52 -8.18 -12.87
N GLY A 30 -51.09 -8.36 -14.11
CA GLY A 30 -49.69 -8.62 -14.45
C GLY A 30 -49.11 -7.48 -15.27
N GLY A 31 -48.18 -6.71 -14.70
CA GLY A 31 -47.28 -5.88 -15.49
C GLY A 31 -46.50 -6.70 -16.51
N SER A 32 -45.91 -6.07 -17.52
CA SER A 32 -45.09 -6.82 -18.49
C SER A 32 -43.76 -7.19 -17.85
N LEU A 33 -43.52 -8.50 -17.73
CA LEU A 33 -42.26 -9.06 -17.26
C LEU A 33 -41.16 -8.88 -18.31
N PHE A 34 -39.95 -8.59 -17.85
CA PHE A 34 -38.73 -8.63 -18.66
C PHE A 34 -37.63 -9.38 -17.92
N SER A 35 -36.68 -9.92 -18.69
CA SER A 35 -35.50 -10.60 -18.16
C SER A 35 -34.33 -10.37 -19.11
N ASP A 36 -33.15 -10.15 -18.54
CA ASP A 36 -31.88 -9.99 -19.22
C ASP A 36 -30.77 -10.74 -18.45
N SER A 37 -29.66 -11.06 -19.10
CA SER A 37 -28.52 -11.68 -18.42
C SER A 37 -27.19 -11.31 -19.05
N VAL A 38 -26.20 -11.10 -18.18
CA VAL A 38 -24.82 -10.84 -18.57
C VAL A 38 -23.92 -11.77 -17.75
N GLY A 39 -23.37 -12.79 -18.42
CA GLY A 39 -22.62 -13.85 -17.75
C GLY A 39 -23.49 -14.59 -16.72
N PRO A 40 -23.02 -14.77 -15.47
CA PRO A 40 -23.80 -15.38 -14.39
C PRO A 40 -24.77 -14.42 -13.68
N ILE A 41 -24.81 -13.14 -14.05
CA ILE A 41 -25.74 -12.16 -13.46
C ILE A 41 -27.06 -12.22 -14.20
N GLN A 42 -28.14 -12.50 -13.47
CA GLN A 42 -29.50 -12.53 -13.98
C GLN A 42 -30.26 -11.29 -13.53
N LEU A 43 -30.97 -10.64 -14.43
CA LEU A 43 -31.79 -9.47 -14.14
C LEU A 43 -33.22 -9.76 -14.60
N GLU A 44 -34.18 -9.56 -13.72
CA GLU A 44 -35.61 -9.73 -14.00
C GLU A 44 -36.37 -8.53 -13.45
N GLY A 45 -37.48 -8.16 -14.08
CA GLY A 45 -38.30 -7.08 -13.56
C GLY A 45 -39.71 -7.02 -14.13
N VAL A 46 -40.51 -6.13 -13.55
CA VAL A 46 -41.90 -5.88 -13.93
C VAL A 46 -42.04 -4.40 -14.27
N PHE A 47 -42.57 -4.11 -15.44
CA PHE A 47 -43.01 -2.74 -15.75
C PHE A 47 -44.40 -2.48 -15.20
N GLU A 48 -44.63 -1.27 -14.70
CA GLU A 48 -45.97 -0.77 -14.40
C GLU A 48 -46.86 -0.79 -15.66
N LEU A 49 -48.14 -1.07 -15.46
CA LEU A 49 -49.15 -0.94 -16.50
C LEU A 49 -49.26 0.54 -16.89
N ALA A 50 -48.73 0.89 -18.07
CA ALA A 50 -48.75 2.26 -18.56
C ALA A 50 -50.19 2.80 -18.69
N GLU A 51 -50.57 3.73 -17.81
CA GLU A 51 -51.71 4.62 -18.01
C GLU A 51 -51.21 5.83 -18.84
N ASP A 52 -51.61 5.88 -20.12
CA ASP A 52 -51.24 6.90 -21.14
C ASP A 52 -49.79 6.87 -21.69
N ASP A 53 -49.53 7.69 -22.72
CA ASP A 53 -48.31 7.92 -23.55
C ASP A 53 -46.97 8.14 -22.79
N ARG A 54 -46.87 7.78 -21.51
CA ARG A 54 -45.64 7.79 -20.72
C ARG A 54 -44.86 6.49 -20.96
N ALA A 55 -43.54 6.59 -20.90
CA ALA A 55 -42.69 5.41 -20.88
C ALA A 55 -43.03 4.56 -19.65
N PRO A 56 -43.12 3.22 -19.78
CA PRO A 56 -43.42 2.33 -18.67
C PRO A 56 -42.33 2.46 -17.59
N ALA A 57 -42.73 2.74 -16.35
CA ALA A 57 -41.84 2.76 -15.19
C ALA A 57 -41.58 1.32 -14.71
N ILE A 58 -40.45 1.08 -14.06
CA ILE A 58 -40.12 -0.24 -13.50
C ILE A 58 -40.69 -0.31 -12.08
N ASP A 59 -41.61 -1.23 -11.84
CA ASP A 59 -42.27 -1.48 -10.54
C ASP A 59 -41.36 -2.31 -9.62
N THR A 60 -40.69 -3.31 -10.17
CA THR A 60 -39.75 -4.16 -9.43
C THR A 60 -38.59 -4.57 -10.32
N LEU A 61 -37.39 -4.54 -9.76
CA LEU A 61 -36.18 -5.05 -10.38
C LEU A 61 -35.46 -6.01 -9.43
N THR A 62 -35.17 -7.20 -9.93
CA THR A 62 -34.49 -8.26 -9.21
C THR A 62 -33.20 -8.61 -9.94
N ILE A 63 -32.07 -8.55 -9.24
CA ILE A 63 -30.78 -9.02 -9.75
C ILE A 63 -30.30 -10.22 -8.94
N GLY A 64 -30.14 -11.36 -9.60
CA GLY A 64 -29.62 -12.59 -9.03
C GLY A 64 -28.13 -12.76 -9.31
N VAL A 65 -27.36 -13.06 -8.26
CA VAL A 65 -25.93 -13.35 -8.31
C VAL A 65 -25.63 -14.55 -7.41
N GLU A 66 -25.53 -15.74 -8.00
CA GLU A 66 -25.00 -16.97 -7.38
C GLU A 66 -25.35 -17.20 -5.88
N GLY A 67 -26.64 -17.12 -5.53
CA GLY A 67 -27.13 -17.34 -4.17
C GLY A 67 -27.53 -16.06 -3.43
N LEU A 68 -27.10 -14.89 -3.91
CA LEU A 68 -27.60 -13.58 -3.52
C LEU A 68 -28.63 -13.05 -4.51
N GLU A 69 -29.57 -12.27 -4.02
CA GLU A 69 -30.61 -11.62 -4.79
C GLU A 69 -30.80 -10.18 -4.29
N PHE A 70 -30.76 -9.21 -5.20
CA PHE A 70 -30.99 -7.80 -4.91
C PHE A 70 -32.35 -7.42 -5.48
N VAL A 71 -33.33 -7.20 -4.61
CA VAL A 71 -34.70 -6.84 -5.00
C VAL A 71 -34.92 -5.38 -4.67
N PHE A 72 -35.19 -4.58 -5.70
CA PHE A 72 -35.53 -3.17 -5.59
C PHE A 72 -36.99 -2.95 -5.99
N ASP A 73 -37.79 -2.56 -5.00
CA ASP A 73 -39.21 -2.20 -5.10
C ASP A 73 -39.52 -1.15 -4.02
N ASP A 74 -40.77 -0.67 -3.94
CA ASP A 74 -41.23 0.30 -2.92
C ASP A 74 -40.97 -0.13 -1.47
N ARG A 75 -40.73 -1.43 -1.21
CA ARG A 75 -40.49 -1.99 0.12
C ARG A 75 -39.01 -2.21 0.41
N ASN A 76 -38.17 -2.29 -0.62
CA ASN A 76 -36.74 -2.55 -0.54
C ASN A 76 -35.97 -1.52 -1.37
N PRO A 77 -36.14 -0.21 -1.10
CA PRO A 77 -35.38 0.82 -1.79
C PRO A 77 -33.91 0.82 -1.34
N ILE A 78 -33.04 1.42 -2.16
CA ILE A 78 -31.70 1.79 -1.69
C ILE A 78 -31.82 2.98 -0.73
N ALA A 79 -30.93 3.07 0.26
CA ALA A 79 -30.95 4.19 1.20
C ALA A 79 -29.57 4.81 1.41
N LEU A 80 -29.53 6.11 1.71
CA LEU A 80 -28.34 6.80 2.19
C LEU A 80 -28.50 7.17 3.67
N THR A 81 -27.42 7.00 4.44
CA THR A 81 -27.35 7.46 5.84
C THR A 81 -26.71 8.85 5.89
N GLN A 82 -27.38 9.81 6.54
CA GLN A 82 -26.85 11.15 6.81
C GLN A 82 -26.18 11.26 8.19
N GLN A 83 -25.56 12.41 8.51
CA GLN A 83 -24.78 12.59 9.75
C GLN A 83 -25.55 12.40 11.08
N GLN A 84 -26.88 12.46 11.07
CA GLN A 84 -27.72 12.19 12.26
C GLN A 84 -28.27 10.76 12.31
N ASP A 85 -27.67 9.84 11.55
CA ASP A 85 -28.16 8.46 11.34
C ASP A 85 -29.58 8.40 10.75
N ALA A 86 -30.04 9.50 10.17
CA ALA A 86 -31.28 9.55 9.40
C ALA A 86 -31.07 8.83 8.06
N GLN A 87 -31.94 7.88 7.76
CA GLN A 87 -31.97 7.16 6.50
C GLN A 87 -32.92 7.88 5.53
N GLN A 88 -32.43 8.13 4.32
CA GLN A 88 -33.23 8.62 3.21
C GLN A 88 -33.28 7.54 2.13
N TYR A 89 -34.48 7.15 1.72
CA TYR A 89 -34.72 6.12 0.73
C TYR A 89 -34.89 6.73 -0.66
N TYR A 90 -34.44 6.00 -1.68
CA TYR A 90 -34.45 6.45 -3.06
C TYR A 90 -35.05 5.38 -3.97
N ASP A 91 -35.97 5.84 -4.82
CA ASP A 91 -36.74 4.96 -5.69
C ASP A 91 -35.95 4.57 -6.94
N LEU A 92 -36.31 3.42 -7.50
CA LEU A 92 -35.73 2.88 -8.73
C LEU A 92 -36.17 3.72 -9.93
N GLN A 93 -35.23 4.13 -10.78
CA GLN A 93 -35.51 4.84 -12.04
C GLN A 93 -35.32 3.96 -13.27
N GLY A 94 -34.36 3.04 -13.24
CA GLY A 94 -34.04 2.23 -14.41
C GLY A 94 -32.80 1.37 -14.24
N TYR A 95 -32.36 0.77 -15.35
CA TYR A 95 -31.09 0.06 -15.43
C TYR A 95 -30.45 0.26 -16.80
N GLN A 96 -29.15 0.00 -16.88
CA GLN A 96 -28.36 -0.01 -18.11
C GLN A 96 -27.46 -1.24 -18.13
N SER A 97 -27.39 -1.94 -19.26
CA SER A 97 -26.42 -3.01 -19.46
C SER A 97 -25.03 -2.40 -19.73
N ILE A 98 -24.02 -2.86 -19.01
CA ILE A 98 -22.63 -2.42 -19.11
C ILE A 98 -21.72 -3.62 -19.42
N PRO A 99 -20.48 -3.41 -19.89
CA PRO A 99 -19.54 -4.52 -20.05
C PRO A 99 -19.39 -5.30 -18.75
N GLY A 100 -19.68 -6.61 -18.79
CA GLY A 100 -19.56 -7.50 -17.64
C GLY A 100 -20.72 -7.44 -16.64
N GLY A 101 -21.78 -6.62 -16.83
CA GLY A 101 -22.90 -6.64 -15.89
C GLY A 101 -23.97 -5.58 -16.12
N PHE A 102 -24.52 -5.06 -15.02
CA PHE A 102 -25.60 -4.08 -15.03
C PHE A 102 -25.32 -2.91 -14.09
N ARG A 103 -25.79 -1.73 -14.50
CA ARG A 103 -25.85 -0.52 -13.69
C ARG A 103 -27.30 -0.19 -13.38
N ILE A 104 -27.66 -0.15 -12.10
CA ILE A 104 -28.99 0.17 -11.62
C ILE A 104 -29.01 1.66 -11.26
N LEU A 105 -30.04 2.37 -11.72
CA LEU A 105 -30.17 3.81 -11.57
C LEU A 105 -31.30 4.12 -10.58
N PHE A 106 -30.99 4.93 -9.58
CA PHE A 106 -31.93 5.39 -8.57
C PHE A 106 -32.09 6.91 -8.63
N GLU A 107 -33.08 7.43 -7.90
CA GLU A 107 -33.24 8.88 -7.74
C GLU A 107 -31.98 9.56 -7.19
N ALA A 108 -31.91 10.88 -7.40
CA ALA A 108 -30.80 11.73 -6.97
C ALA A 108 -29.41 11.34 -7.55
N GLY A 109 -29.35 10.50 -8.58
CA GLY A 109 -28.09 10.14 -9.25
C GLY A 109 -27.29 9.08 -8.49
N ILE A 110 -27.94 8.29 -7.63
CA ILE A 110 -27.34 7.13 -6.99
C ILE A 110 -27.34 5.98 -7.99
N GLU A 111 -26.23 5.27 -8.09
CA GLU A 111 -26.10 4.11 -8.97
C GLU A 111 -25.59 2.89 -8.18
N LEU A 112 -25.96 1.69 -8.61
CA LEU A 112 -25.35 0.46 -8.14
C LEU A 112 -24.85 -0.31 -9.36
N GLU A 113 -23.55 -0.54 -9.43
CA GLU A 113 -22.97 -1.40 -10.46
C GLU A 113 -22.75 -2.81 -9.90
N ILE A 114 -23.19 -3.81 -10.67
CA ILE A 114 -22.93 -5.22 -10.39
C ILE A 114 -22.30 -5.81 -11.63
N THR A 115 -21.04 -6.21 -11.54
CA THR A 115 -20.25 -6.74 -12.66
C THR A 115 -19.61 -8.08 -12.33
N TYR A 116 -19.40 -8.90 -13.35
CA TYR A 116 -18.73 -10.19 -13.29
C TYR A 116 -17.39 -10.13 -14.03
N GLU A 117 -16.33 -10.53 -13.33
CA GLU A 117 -14.98 -10.71 -13.85
C GLU A 117 -14.74 -12.22 -14.04
N GLY A 118 -14.70 -12.65 -15.30
CA GLY A 118 -14.58 -14.06 -15.66
C GLY A 118 -13.25 -14.70 -15.29
N GLU A 119 -12.20 -13.91 -15.09
CA GLU A 119 -10.93 -14.38 -14.57
C GLU A 119 -10.96 -14.33 -13.03
N GLY A 120 -11.12 -15.50 -12.40
CA GLY A 120 -11.22 -15.61 -10.92
C GLY A 120 -12.63 -15.85 -10.38
N ASP A 121 -13.64 -15.95 -11.25
CA ASP A 121 -15.05 -16.21 -10.88
C ASP A 121 -15.55 -15.26 -9.79
N GLN A 122 -15.40 -13.97 -10.09
CA GLN A 122 -15.57 -12.88 -9.13
C GLN A 122 -16.66 -11.91 -9.58
N PHE A 123 -17.50 -11.50 -8.64
CA PHE A 123 -18.48 -10.44 -8.80
C PHE A 123 -18.05 -9.22 -8.01
N ILE A 124 -18.29 -8.04 -8.57
CA ILE A 124 -18.04 -6.76 -7.94
C ILE A 124 -19.37 -6.05 -7.76
N LEU A 125 -19.60 -5.54 -6.55
CA LEU A 125 -20.71 -4.65 -6.24
C LEU A 125 -20.15 -3.28 -5.89
N ASN A 126 -20.52 -2.26 -6.64
CA ASN A 126 -19.99 -0.92 -6.48
C ASN A 126 -21.13 0.11 -6.43
N PRO A 127 -21.56 0.53 -5.23
CA PRO A 127 -22.45 1.67 -5.06
C PRO A 127 -21.73 2.96 -5.43
N ILE A 128 -22.38 3.82 -6.20
CA ILE A 128 -21.91 5.14 -6.59
C ILE A 128 -22.88 6.17 -6.01
N ILE A 129 -22.34 7.09 -5.22
CA ILE A 129 -23.12 8.16 -4.57
C ILE A 129 -22.77 9.52 -5.17
N PRO A 130 -23.76 10.42 -5.32
CA PRO A 130 -23.52 11.77 -5.79
C PRO A 130 -22.78 12.61 -4.75
N GLU A 131 -22.00 13.60 -5.22
CA GLU A 131 -21.44 14.63 -4.34
C GLU A 131 -22.56 15.47 -3.70
N SER A 132 -22.43 15.76 -2.42
CA SER A 132 -23.42 16.51 -1.63
C SER A 132 -22.72 17.52 -0.72
N GLU A 133 -23.37 18.67 -0.48
CA GLU A 133 -22.89 19.68 0.47
C GLU A 133 -22.79 19.14 1.91
N GLN A 134 -23.59 18.10 2.23
CA GLN A 134 -23.46 17.33 3.46
C GLN A 134 -23.01 15.91 3.12
N PRO A 135 -21.83 15.46 3.59
CA PRO A 135 -21.32 14.14 3.25
C PRO A 135 -22.19 13.04 3.86
N TYR A 136 -22.51 12.05 3.05
CA TYR A 136 -23.20 10.84 3.49
C TYR A 136 -22.26 10.00 4.37
N ARG A 137 -22.84 9.26 5.31
CA ARG A 137 -22.12 8.28 6.14
C ARG A 137 -22.10 6.88 5.51
N GLY A 138 -23.09 6.55 4.68
CA GLY A 138 -23.12 5.26 4.02
C GLY A 138 -24.29 5.04 3.08
N VAL A 139 -24.20 3.93 2.35
CA VAL A 139 -25.23 3.40 1.44
C VAL A 139 -25.75 2.08 1.99
N LEU A 140 -27.05 1.89 1.97
CA LEU A 140 -27.72 0.66 2.39
C LEU A 140 -28.24 -0.04 1.15
N VAL A 141 -27.69 -1.22 0.88
CA VAL A 141 -28.11 -2.08 -0.24
C VAL A 141 -28.84 -3.29 0.35
N PRO A 142 -30.17 -3.40 0.17
CA PRO A 142 -30.91 -4.58 0.60
C PRO A 142 -30.51 -5.80 -0.22
N TYR A 143 -30.46 -6.96 0.43
CA TYR A 143 -30.21 -8.24 -0.24
C TYR A 143 -31.13 -9.33 0.32
N ARG A 144 -31.26 -10.42 -0.43
CA ARG A 144 -31.93 -11.64 -0.03
C ARG A 144 -31.08 -12.83 -0.44
N LEU A 145 -31.37 -13.96 0.19
CA LEU A 145 -30.79 -15.24 -0.22
C LEU A 145 -31.73 -15.89 -1.22
N GLN A 146 -31.18 -16.36 -2.33
CA GLN A 146 -31.94 -17.14 -3.30
C GLN A 146 -32.45 -18.44 -2.67
N ARG A 147 -33.50 -19.00 -3.25
CA ARG A 147 -34.08 -20.25 -2.76
C ARG A 147 -33.05 -21.39 -2.82
N GLY A 148 -32.76 -21.97 -1.66
CA GLY A 148 -31.77 -23.04 -1.54
C GLY A 148 -30.35 -22.55 -1.22
N ALA A 149 -30.17 -21.23 -1.07
CA ALA A 149 -28.95 -20.67 -0.51
C ALA A 149 -29.01 -20.63 1.03
N ASP A 150 -27.85 -20.77 1.66
CA ASP A 150 -27.62 -20.51 3.07
C ASP A 150 -26.52 -19.46 3.22
N ALA A 151 -26.51 -18.72 4.33
CA ALA A 151 -25.44 -17.77 4.57
C ALA A 151 -25.04 -17.68 6.04
N ARG A 152 -23.77 -17.40 6.28
CA ARG A 152 -23.18 -17.22 7.60
C ARG A 152 -22.21 -16.04 7.60
N ILE A 153 -22.26 -15.25 8.67
CA ILE A 153 -21.24 -14.21 8.90
C ILE A 153 -19.92 -14.92 9.20
N THR A 154 -18.84 -14.41 8.64
CA THR A 154 -17.48 -14.91 8.84
C THR A 154 -16.94 -14.45 10.19
N GLU A 155 -16.38 -15.37 10.97
CA GLU A 155 -15.83 -15.05 12.30
C GLU A 155 -14.55 -14.19 12.25
N ASN A 156 -13.85 -14.16 11.10
CA ASN A 156 -12.49 -13.61 10.95
C ASN A 156 -12.38 -12.36 10.05
N TYR A 157 -13.45 -11.90 9.39
CA TYR A 157 -13.46 -10.66 8.58
C TYR A 157 -14.92 -10.19 8.36
N PRO A 158 -15.17 -8.90 8.01
CA PRO A 158 -16.52 -8.40 7.73
C PRO A 158 -17.00 -8.88 6.35
N GLY A 159 -17.60 -10.07 6.33
CA GLY A 159 -18.09 -10.70 5.11
C GLY A 159 -19.24 -11.68 5.32
N LEU A 160 -19.79 -12.15 4.20
CA LEU A 160 -20.85 -13.16 4.17
C LEU A 160 -20.35 -14.36 3.38
N GLU A 161 -20.32 -15.51 4.03
CA GLU A 161 -20.22 -16.78 3.32
C GLU A 161 -21.62 -17.21 2.89
N VAL A 162 -21.78 -17.57 1.62
CA VAL A 162 -23.04 -17.99 1.02
C VAL A 162 -22.85 -19.36 0.38
N GLY A 163 -23.59 -20.37 0.84
CA GLY A 163 -23.68 -21.66 0.17
C GLY A 163 -24.80 -21.65 -0.86
N TYR A 164 -24.55 -22.06 -2.09
CA TYR A 164 -25.57 -22.13 -3.14
C TYR A 164 -25.21 -23.19 -4.20
N ASN A 165 -26.18 -24.02 -4.61
CA ASN A 165 -26.01 -25.08 -5.62
C ASN A 165 -24.82 -26.05 -5.42
N GLY A 166 -24.38 -26.24 -4.17
CA GLY A 166 -23.23 -27.09 -3.83
C GLY A 166 -21.89 -26.36 -3.84
N ASP A 167 -21.89 -25.10 -4.25
CA ASP A 167 -20.76 -24.18 -4.17
C ASP A 167 -20.85 -23.30 -2.92
N GLN A 168 -19.72 -22.76 -2.53
CA GLN A 168 -19.62 -21.75 -1.49
C GLN A 168 -19.10 -20.47 -2.13
N TYR A 169 -19.55 -19.33 -1.66
CA TYR A 169 -19.14 -18.01 -2.11
C TYR A 169 -18.84 -17.14 -0.90
N ILE A 170 -18.01 -16.13 -1.10
CA ILE A 170 -17.61 -15.20 -0.04
C ILE A 170 -17.78 -13.78 -0.54
N LEU A 171 -18.58 -13.01 0.19
CA LEU A 171 -18.71 -11.58 0.04
C LEU A 171 -17.75 -10.91 1.02
N SER A 172 -16.75 -10.18 0.52
CA SER A 172 -16.00 -9.20 1.29
C SER A 172 -16.54 -7.81 1.02
N LEU A 173 -16.87 -7.09 2.08
CA LEU A 173 -17.26 -5.69 1.98
C LEU A 173 -16.02 -4.79 2.08
N PRO A 174 -16.07 -3.56 1.55
CA PRO A 174 -15.01 -2.58 1.76
C PRO A 174 -14.87 -2.23 3.25
N PRO A 175 -13.75 -1.61 3.68
CA PRO A 175 -13.52 -1.26 5.08
C PRO A 175 -14.70 -0.50 5.71
N ARG A 176 -14.90 -0.66 7.03
CA ARG A 176 -16.00 -0.04 7.81
C ARG A 176 -17.43 -0.40 7.38
N SER A 177 -17.57 -1.17 6.31
CA SER A 177 -18.85 -1.68 5.83
C SER A 177 -19.18 -2.98 6.55
N PHE A 178 -20.46 -3.26 6.74
CA PHE A 178 -20.89 -4.42 7.50
C PHE A 178 -22.25 -4.93 7.02
N ILE A 179 -22.58 -6.13 7.45
CA ILE A 179 -23.82 -6.81 7.05
C ILE A 179 -24.73 -6.89 8.26
N GLN A 180 -25.93 -6.33 8.13
CA GLN A 180 -27.00 -6.49 9.09
C GLN A 180 -27.84 -7.70 8.67
N THR A 181 -27.62 -8.85 9.30
CA THR A 181 -28.34 -10.09 8.96
C THR A 181 -29.82 -10.04 9.34
N ASP A 182 -30.17 -9.34 10.41
CA ASP A 182 -31.56 -9.25 10.89
C ASP A 182 -32.46 -8.53 9.89
N THR A 183 -31.90 -7.54 9.19
CA THR A 183 -32.59 -6.71 8.19
C THR A 183 -32.17 -7.07 6.76
N GLN A 184 -31.29 -8.06 6.59
CA GLN A 184 -30.68 -8.46 5.31
C GLN A 184 -30.22 -7.25 4.48
N THR A 185 -29.42 -6.39 5.11
CA THR A 185 -28.94 -5.16 4.50
C THR A 185 -27.41 -5.09 4.54
N MET A 186 -26.79 -4.78 3.41
CA MET A 186 -25.37 -4.45 3.33
C MET A 186 -25.21 -2.94 3.55
N VAL A 187 -24.39 -2.55 4.51
CA VAL A 187 -24.12 -1.16 4.83
C VAL A 187 -22.72 -0.82 4.35
N PHE A 188 -22.64 -0.02 3.30
CA PHE A 188 -21.39 0.49 2.73
C PHE A 188 -21.05 1.83 3.38
N ALA A 189 -19.86 1.97 3.95
CA ALA A 189 -19.41 3.21 4.59
C ALA A 189 -18.96 4.24 3.55
N ALA A 190 -19.62 5.40 3.46
CA ALA A 190 -19.40 6.38 2.41
C ALA A 190 -18.14 7.24 2.59
N ASP A 191 -17.46 7.12 3.73
CA ASP A 191 -16.23 7.85 4.06
C ASP A 191 -14.96 7.09 3.63
N THR A 192 -15.08 5.95 2.94
CA THR A 192 -13.95 5.15 2.43
C THR A 192 -13.53 5.58 1.03
N ALA A 193 -12.26 5.33 0.70
CA ALA A 193 -11.74 5.56 -0.66
C ALA A 193 -12.47 4.72 -1.72
N SER A 194 -12.99 3.55 -1.35
CA SER A 194 -13.75 2.64 -2.23
C SER A 194 -15.00 2.09 -1.56
N LEU A 195 -16.10 2.01 -2.31
CA LEU A 195 -17.33 1.30 -1.92
C LEU A 195 -17.44 -0.08 -2.58
N MET A 196 -16.39 -0.57 -3.20
CA MET A 196 -16.42 -1.86 -3.91
C MET A 196 -16.44 -3.03 -2.92
N ALA A 197 -17.48 -3.85 -3.00
CA ALA A 197 -17.52 -5.19 -2.40
C ALA A 197 -17.21 -6.26 -3.45
N ARG A 198 -16.58 -7.34 -3.01
CA ARG A 198 -16.16 -8.46 -3.86
C ARG A 198 -16.87 -9.73 -3.41
N TYR A 199 -17.48 -10.45 -4.35
CA TYR A 199 -18.15 -11.72 -4.09
C TYR A 199 -17.53 -12.81 -4.96
N THR A 200 -16.86 -13.79 -4.36
CA THR A 200 -16.02 -14.76 -5.09
C THR A 200 -16.37 -16.19 -4.69
N ARG A 201 -16.35 -17.12 -5.65
CA ARG A 201 -16.55 -18.55 -5.37
C ARG A 201 -15.39 -19.15 -4.58
N ARG A 202 -15.72 -19.88 -3.51
CA ARG A 202 -14.82 -20.71 -2.72
C ARG A 202 -14.76 -22.12 -3.34
N ALA A 203 -13.58 -22.53 -3.79
CA ALA A 203 -13.35 -23.93 -4.17
C ALA A 203 -13.48 -24.88 -2.96
N ALA A 204 -14.03 -26.07 -3.21
CA ALA A 204 -14.24 -27.08 -2.18
C ALA A 204 -12.92 -27.53 -1.54
N GLY A 205 -12.75 -27.24 -0.24
CA GLY A 205 -11.59 -27.66 0.56
C GLY A 205 -10.79 -26.52 1.20
N ASN A 206 -10.98 -25.27 0.77
CA ASN A 206 -10.17 -24.15 1.24
C ASN A 206 -10.69 -23.60 2.57
N GLN A 207 -9.86 -23.68 3.62
CA GLN A 207 -10.09 -23.05 4.92
C GLN A 207 -9.33 -21.72 5.07
N ASP A 208 -8.46 -21.38 4.12
CA ASP A 208 -7.51 -20.26 4.21
C ASP A 208 -7.92 -19.07 3.34
N VAL A 209 -7.88 -17.86 3.91
CA VAL A 209 -8.26 -16.61 3.22
C VAL A 209 -7.29 -16.28 2.07
N PHE A 210 -6.02 -16.65 2.18
CA PHE A 210 -5.05 -16.50 1.10
C PHE A 210 -5.45 -17.35 -0.12
N GLU A 211 -5.82 -18.61 0.10
CA GLU A 211 -6.27 -19.49 -0.99
C GLU A 211 -7.58 -19.01 -1.62
N LEU A 212 -8.41 -18.30 -0.86
CA LEU A 212 -9.60 -17.64 -1.40
C LEU A 212 -9.22 -16.53 -2.40
N TRP A 213 -8.30 -15.64 -2.02
CA TRP A 213 -7.92 -14.50 -2.86
C TRP A 213 -7.06 -14.89 -4.07
N PHE A 214 -6.30 -15.99 -3.98
CA PHE A 214 -5.21 -16.28 -4.93
C PHE A 214 -5.17 -17.71 -5.47
N GLN A 215 -6.27 -18.47 -5.33
CA GLN A 215 -6.46 -19.87 -5.77
C GLN A 215 -5.72 -20.23 -7.09
N ASP A 216 -4.53 -20.83 -7.00
CA ASP A 216 -3.63 -21.18 -8.13
C ASP A 216 -3.21 -20.03 -9.07
N GLN A 217 -3.39 -18.77 -8.66
CA GLN A 217 -3.20 -17.60 -9.53
C GLN A 217 -1.83 -16.91 -9.39
N VAL A 218 -1.13 -17.08 -8.26
CA VAL A 218 0.15 -16.40 -8.04
C VAL A 218 1.29 -17.23 -8.64
N PRO A 219 2.00 -16.71 -9.67
CA PRO A 219 3.16 -17.39 -10.23
C PRO A 219 4.19 -17.70 -9.14
N GLN A 220 4.80 -18.87 -9.20
CA GLN A 220 5.87 -19.22 -8.28
C GLN A 220 7.16 -18.49 -8.68
N VAL A 221 7.48 -17.42 -7.96
CA VAL A 221 8.71 -16.64 -8.11
C VAL A 221 9.74 -17.11 -7.09
N SER A 222 10.72 -17.86 -7.57
CA SER A 222 11.85 -18.31 -6.76
C SER A 222 12.66 -17.11 -6.25
N ALA A 223 13.41 -17.31 -5.16
CA ALA A 223 14.31 -16.28 -4.64
C ALA A 223 15.35 -15.83 -5.68
N SER A 224 15.84 -16.76 -6.52
CA SER A 224 16.80 -16.44 -7.57
C SER A 224 16.18 -15.65 -8.72
N ALA A 225 14.97 -15.99 -9.15
CA ALA A 225 14.24 -15.25 -10.18
C ALA A 225 13.92 -13.82 -9.70
N TYR A 226 13.51 -13.69 -8.44
CA TYR A 226 13.28 -12.40 -7.81
C TYR A 226 14.53 -11.52 -7.75
N SER A 227 15.65 -12.06 -7.26
CA SER A 227 16.91 -11.33 -7.23
C SER A 227 17.41 -10.96 -8.62
N ALA A 228 17.21 -11.83 -9.63
CA ALA A 228 17.55 -11.54 -11.01
C ALA A 228 16.71 -10.38 -11.59
N GLY A 229 15.39 -10.37 -11.35
CA GLY A 229 14.52 -9.29 -11.81
C GLY A 229 14.84 -7.93 -11.14
N ILE A 230 15.15 -7.94 -9.84
CA ILE A 230 15.66 -6.72 -9.16
C ILE A 230 16.97 -6.25 -9.82
N GLN A 231 17.91 -7.18 -10.05
CA GLN A 231 19.20 -6.84 -10.62
C GLN A 231 19.09 -6.30 -12.05
N GLU A 232 18.19 -6.86 -12.88
CA GLU A 232 17.93 -6.37 -14.24
C GLU A 232 17.42 -4.91 -14.22
N TYR A 233 16.49 -4.60 -13.32
CA TYR A 233 16.01 -3.23 -13.14
C TYR A 233 17.13 -2.28 -12.66
N ILE A 234 17.94 -2.70 -11.68
CA ILE A 234 19.08 -1.92 -11.19
C ILE A 234 20.15 -1.72 -12.27
N ASP A 235 20.38 -2.72 -13.14
CA ASP A 235 21.31 -2.61 -14.27
C ASP A 235 20.84 -1.57 -15.29
N ALA A 236 19.55 -1.53 -15.60
CA ALA A 236 18.95 -0.51 -16.45
C ALA A 236 19.07 0.89 -15.83
N ALA A 237 18.77 1.02 -14.54
CA ALA A 237 18.93 2.27 -13.79
C ALA A 237 20.38 2.76 -13.76
N TYR A 238 21.34 1.87 -13.44
CA TYR A 238 22.77 2.18 -13.40
C TYR A 238 23.28 2.66 -14.77
N LEU A 239 22.87 1.99 -15.85
CA LEU A 239 23.21 2.41 -17.20
C LEU A 239 22.63 3.80 -17.51
N GLY A 240 21.36 4.02 -17.18
CA GLY A 240 20.67 5.30 -17.32
C GLY A 240 21.40 6.44 -16.60
N TRP A 241 21.67 6.27 -15.31
CA TRP A 241 22.37 7.26 -14.47
C TRP A 241 23.79 7.56 -14.94
N ARG A 242 24.52 6.55 -15.43
CA ARG A 242 25.94 6.70 -15.80
C ARG A 242 26.13 7.27 -17.21
N THR A 243 25.16 7.07 -18.10
CA THR A 243 25.32 7.36 -19.54
C THR A 243 24.19 8.22 -20.08
N ASN A 244 23.07 7.60 -20.47
CA ASN A 244 22.04 8.22 -21.29
C ASN A 244 21.38 9.44 -20.66
N ARG A 245 21.29 9.49 -19.32
CA ARG A 245 20.70 10.62 -18.59
C ARG A 245 21.72 11.66 -18.18
N PHE A 246 23.01 11.31 -18.04
CA PHE A 246 24.01 12.20 -17.45
C PHE A 246 24.69 13.09 -18.48
N ASN A 247 24.66 14.41 -18.24
CA ASN A 247 25.41 15.38 -19.00
C ASN A 247 26.68 15.79 -18.26
N ALA A 248 27.85 15.28 -18.71
CA ALA A 248 29.13 15.59 -18.10
C ALA A 248 29.54 17.07 -18.18
N GLY A 249 29.00 17.83 -19.13
CA GLY A 249 29.30 19.26 -19.28
C GLY A 249 28.59 20.14 -18.26
N THR A 250 27.40 19.73 -17.80
CA THR A 250 26.63 20.46 -16.78
C THR A 250 26.63 19.78 -15.42
N GLY A 251 26.99 18.50 -15.33
CA GLY A 251 26.90 17.70 -14.10
C GLY A 251 25.46 17.35 -13.72
N MET A 252 24.51 17.42 -14.64
CA MET A 252 23.07 17.21 -14.38
C MET A 252 22.54 15.95 -15.07
N TRP A 253 21.39 15.46 -14.60
CA TRP A 253 20.66 14.37 -15.23
C TRP A 253 19.39 14.87 -15.91
N SER A 254 19.10 14.30 -17.08
CA SER A 254 17.79 14.46 -17.73
C SER A 254 16.74 13.57 -17.06
N HIS A 255 15.60 14.17 -16.76
CA HIS A 255 14.38 13.50 -16.33
C HIS A 255 13.49 13.16 -17.52
N ARG A 256 12.52 12.26 -17.31
CA ARG A 256 11.65 11.78 -18.38
C ARG A 256 10.76 12.87 -19.00
N ASN A 257 10.46 13.93 -18.26
CA ASN A 257 9.71 15.09 -18.76
C ASN A 257 10.56 16.05 -19.63
N GLY A 258 11.87 15.77 -19.79
CA GLY A 258 12.80 16.58 -20.58
C GLY A 258 13.58 17.61 -19.77
N ASP A 259 13.22 17.86 -18.51
CA ASP A 259 13.95 18.77 -17.63
C ASP A 259 15.30 18.16 -17.25
N SER A 260 16.30 19.01 -16.99
CA SER A 260 17.62 18.59 -16.51
C SER A 260 17.91 19.23 -15.17
N ALA A 261 18.26 18.42 -14.17
CA ALA A 261 18.60 18.89 -12.84
C ALA A 261 19.72 18.02 -12.24
N PHE A 262 20.49 18.61 -11.33
CA PHE A 262 21.31 17.81 -10.43
C PHE A 262 20.39 17.07 -9.44
N ASN A 263 20.67 15.79 -9.20
CA ASN A 263 19.90 14.98 -8.26
C ASN A 263 20.87 14.20 -7.37
N GLU A 264 20.86 14.50 -6.07
CA GLU A 264 21.73 13.84 -5.09
C GLU A 264 21.40 12.35 -4.93
N GLU A 265 20.13 11.94 -5.09
CA GLU A 265 19.74 10.52 -5.02
C GLU A 265 20.36 9.70 -6.17
N ILE A 266 20.44 10.29 -7.36
CA ILE A 266 21.13 9.66 -8.48
C ILE A 266 22.63 9.54 -8.18
N LEU A 267 23.25 10.62 -7.69
CA LEU A 267 24.66 10.62 -7.29
C LEU A 267 24.96 9.50 -6.28
N ILE A 268 24.16 9.39 -5.22
CA ILE A 268 24.32 8.40 -4.16
C ILE A 268 24.15 6.98 -4.72
N SER A 269 23.06 6.73 -5.43
CA SER A 269 22.73 5.40 -5.97
C SER A 269 23.79 4.95 -6.98
N LEU A 270 24.27 5.87 -7.83
CA LEU A 270 25.33 5.61 -8.79
C LEU A 270 26.68 5.32 -8.13
N LEU A 271 27.05 6.07 -7.08
CA LEU A 271 28.30 5.83 -6.34
C LEU A 271 28.27 4.51 -5.57
N ALA A 272 27.14 4.17 -4.94
CA ALA A 272 26.93 2.89 -4.27
C ALA A 272 27.04 1.71 -5.26
N GLU A 273 26.35 1.78 -6.41
CA GLU A 273 26.43 0.75 -7.44
C GLU A 273 27.83 0.64 -8.05
N ALA A 274 28.48 1.77 -8.32
CA ALA A 274 29.86 1.77 -8.81
C ALA A 274 30.81 1.15 -7.78
N TRP A 275 30.53 1.30 -6.48
CA TRP A 275 31.28 0.65 -5.41
C TRP A 275 31.15 -0.87 -5.51
N GLN A 276 29.93 -1.39 -5.57
CA GLN A 276 29.61 -2.81 -5.65
C GLN A 276 30.17 -3.45 -6.94
N ARG A 277 30.15 -2.71 -8.07
CA ARG A 277 30.59 -3.19 -9.39
C ARG A 277 32.09 -3.06 -9.63
N ASN A 278 32.86 -2.62 -8.63
CA ASN A 278 34.29 -2.31 -8.76
C ASN A 278 34.62 -1.28 -9.87
N ASP A 279 33.72 -0.32 -10.08
CA ASP A 279 33.81 0.74 -11.10
C ASP A 279 33.94 2.14 -10.45
N TYR A 280 34.04 2.19 -9.12
CA TYR A 280 34.02 3.40 -8.30
C TYR A 280 35.04 4.45 -8.74
N THR A 281 36.32 4.09 -8.88
CA THR A 281 37.38 5.05 -9.23
C THR A 281 37.09 5.82 -10.51
N ARG A 282 36.52 5.15 -11.51
CA ARG A 282 36.18 5.77 -12.81
C ARG A 282 34.94 6.67 -12.70
N VAL A 283 33.94 6.25 -11.92
CA VAL A 283 32.69 7.02 -11.73
C VAL A 283 32.91 8.22 -10.81
N TYR A 284 33.69 8.05 -9.75
CA TYR A 284 33.90 9.02 -8.68
C TYR A 284 34.39 10.37 -9.20
N THR A 285 35.36 10.40 -10.13
CA THR A 285 35.89 11.67 -10.64
C THR A 285 34.82 12.52 -11.32
N SER A 286 33.98 11.91 -12.17
CA SER A 286 32.88 12.61 -12.83
C SER A 286 31.82 13.06 -11.85
N MET A 287 31.49 12.21 -10.88
CA MET A 287 30.48 12.50 -9.85
C MET A 287 30.93 13.57 -8.86
N ARG A 288 32.21 13.57 -8.48
CA ARG A 288 32.81 14.63 -7.68
C ARG A 288 32.76 15.96 -8.41
N THR A 289 33.10 15.97 -9.69
CA THR A 289 33.03 17.18 -10.53
C THR A 289 31.60 17.70 -10.63
N ALA A 290 30.62 16.82 -10.80
CA ALA A 290 29.20 17.20 -10.81
C ALA A 290 28.76 17.79 -9.46
N ALA A 291 29.12 17.15 -8.36
CA ALA A 291 28.81 17.62 -7.00
C ALA A 291 29.44 19.00 -6.71
N ASP A 292 30.70 19.20 -7.09
CA ASP A 292 31.41 20.48 -6.92
C ASP A 292 30.79 21.62 -7.76
N ALA A 293 30.10 21.28 -8.86
CA ALA A 293 29.36 22.25 -9.69
C ALA A 293 27.98 22.63 -9.10
N HIS A 294 27.43 21.80 -8.21
CA HIS A 294 26.10 21.98 -7.60
C HIS A 294 26.12 21.88 -6.07
N PRO A 295 26.98 22.66 -5.37
CA PRO A 295 27.19 22.51 -3.92
C PRO A 295 25.92 22.80 -3.09
N ASP A 296 25.03 23.66 -3.58
CA ASP A 296 23.78 24.02 -2.92
C ASP A 296 22.71 22.91 -2.99
N ALA A 297 22.89 21.93 -3.87
CA ALA A 297 21.99 20.78 -4.01
C ALA A 297 22.44 19.56 -3.19
N LEU A 298 23.60 19.64 -2.52
CA LEU A 298 24.14 18.54 -1.70
C LEU A 298 23.67 18.66 -0.25
N THR A 299 23.22 17.54 0.29
CA THR A 299 22.89 17.38 1.71
C THR A 299 23.95 16.53 2.41
N TYR A 300 23.65 16.04 3.61
CA TYR A 300 24.51 15.07 4.29
C TYR A 300 24.51 13.70 3.62
N ARG A 301 23.54 13.40 2.76
CA ARG A 301 23.33 12.03 2.28
C ARG A 301 24.47 11.50 1.41
N SER A 302 25.11 12.36 0.63
CA SER A 302 26.31 12.00 -0.15
C SER A 302 27.63 12.10 0.62
N SER A 303 27.61 12.55 1.88
CA SER A 303 28.83 12.89 2.62
C SER A 303 29.71 11.68 2.95
N VAL A 304 29.11 10.49 3.05
CA VAL A 304 29.82 9.21 3.23
C VAL A 304 30.72 8.85 2.04
N PHE A 305 30.47 9.44 0.86
CA PHE A 305 31.32 9.32 -0.32
C PHE A 305 32.18 10.57 -0.58
N LEU A 306 31.61 11.77 -0.37
CA LEU A 306 32.20 13.03 -0.82
C LEU A 306 32.89 13.84 0.30
N GLY A 307 32.67 13.49 1.56
CA GLY A 307 33.20 14.23 2.71
C GLY A 307 32.43 15.51 2.98
N ASP A 308 33.17 16.54 3.41
CA ASP A 308 32.64 17.81 3.89
C ASP A 308 31.75 17.67 5.14
N LEU A 309 32.14 16.70 5.99
CA LEU A 309 31.37 16.25 7.15
C LEU A 309 31.05 17.42 8.08
N ARG A 310 32.01 18.32 8.31
CA ARG A 310 31.81 19.48 9.18
C ARG A 310 30.73 20.43 8.69
N ARG A 311 30.63 20.68 7.38
CA ARG A 311 29.58 21.55 6.83
C ARG A 311 28.24 20.82 6.84
N VAL A 312 28.23 19.56 6.40
CA VAL A 312 26.96 18.83 6.22
C VAL A 312 26.30 18.43 7.54
N THR A 313 27.06 18.28 8.64
CA THR A 313 26.48 17.97 9.96
C THR A 313 25.51 19.04 10.43
N ALA A 314 25.78 20.33 10.18
CA ALA A 314 24.84 21.40 10.50
C ALA A 314 23.54 21.29 9.69
N GLY A 315 23.64 20.87 8.41
CA GLY A 315 22.47 20.60 7.56
C GLY A 315 21.68 19.38 8.02
N LEU A 316 22.37 18.33 8.49
CA LEU A 316 21.75 17.13 9.08
C LEU A 316 20.94 17.48 10.33
N GLU A 317 21.50 18.27 11.24
CA GLU A 317 20.79 18.73 12.45
C GLU A 317 19.51 19.50 12.10
N ALA A 318 19.59 20.42 11.13
CA ALA A 318 18.42 21.19 10.67
C ALA A 318 17.36 20.30 10.00
N HIS A 319 17.78 19.33 9.17
CA HIS A 319 16.87 18.37 8.54
C HIS A 319 16.17 17.49 9.58
N THR A 320 16.94 17.01 10.55
CA THR A 320 16.46 16.18 11.67
C THR A 320 15.41 16.93 12.47
N GLU A 321 15.67 18.20 12.81
CA GLU A 321 14.74 19.03 13.57
C GLU A 321 13.44 19.31 12.80
N ALA A 322 13.52 19.54 11.49
CA ALA A 322 12.35 19.73 10.63
C ALA A 322 11.49 18.46 10.57
N LEU A 323 12.11 17.29 10.37
CA LEU A 323 11.40 16.01 10.34
C LEU A 323 10.80 15.67 11.72
N ARG A 324 11.54 15.89 12.80
CA ARG A 324 11.05 15.75 14.18
C ARG A 324 9.81 16.59 14.43
N THR A 325 9.85 17.87 14.03
CA THR A 325 8.71 18.79 14.16
C THR A 325 7.51 18.31 13.34
N ARG A 326 7.72 17.85 12.11
CA ARG A 326 6.65 17.30 11.26
C ARG A 326 6.00 16.08 11.92
N ILE A 327 6.78 15.11 12.38
CA ILE A 327 6.25 13.89 13.01
C ILE A 327 5.52 14.25 14.30
N ALA A 328 6.10 15.10 15.16
CA ALA A 328 5.47 15.53 16.40
C ALA A 328 4.10 16.20 16.16
N ASN A 329 3.98 17.02 15.11
CA ASN A 329 2.72 17.63 14.72
C ASN A 329 1.68 16.58 14.28
N LEU A 330 2.06 15.62 13.44
CA LEU A 330 1.17 14.55 12.99
C LEU A 330 0.70 13.69 14.16
N VAL A 331 1.61 13.32 15.07
CA VAL A 331 1.30 12.52 16.27
C VAL A 331 0.34 13.28 17.18
N THR A 332 0.61 14.55 17.46
CA THR A 332 -0.25 15.40 18.32
C THR A 332 -1.66 15.56 17.73
N GLN A 333 -1.76 15.68 16.40
CA GLN A 333 -3.04 15.77 15.69
C GLN A 333 -3.74 14.41 15.52
N ARG A 334 -3.09 13.31 15.92
CA ARG A 334 -3.51 11.93 15.64
C ARG A 334 -3.79 11.71 14.14
N ASN A 335 -2.96 12.30 13.28
CA ASN A 335 -3.04 12.10 11.83
C ASN A 335 -2.27 10.82 11.45
N MET A 336 -2.98 9.87 10.87
CA MET A 336 -2.47 8.54 10.50
C MET A 336 -1.49 8.57 9.32
N GLU A 337 -1.40 9.69 8.59
CA GLU A 337 -0.34 9.92 7.59
C GLU A 337 1.07 9.84 8.19
N VAL A 338 1.21 9.93 9.53
CA VAL A 338 2.48 9.69 10.22
C VAL A 338 3.08 8.33 9.84
N PHE A 339 2.26 7.30 9.62
CA PHE A 339 2.72 5.96 9.26
C PHE A 339 3.24 5.84 7.82
N LEU A 340 3.02 6.87 6.99
CA LEU A 340 3.60 6.95 5.65
C LEU A 340 5.03 7.52 5.67
N VAL A 341 5.50 8.01 6.82
CA VAL A 341 6.90 8.42 6.99
C VAL A 341 7.77 7.16 7.02
N PRO A 342 8.75 7.01 6.11
CA PRO A 342 9.67 5.87 6.12
C PRO A 342 10.53 5.87 7.39
N GLU A 343 10.90 4.68 7.87
CA GLU A 343 11.78 4.50 9.04
C GLU A 343 11.27 5.23 10.30
N LEU A 344 9.96 5.44 10.44
CA LEU A 344 9.33 6.29 11.45
C LEU A 344 9.78 5.96 12.87
N PHE A 345 9.69 4.69 13.26
CA PHE A 345 10.04 4.26 14.62
C PHE A 345 11.55 4.34 14.87
N SER A 346 12.36 3.96 13.88
CA SER A 346 13.82 4.09 13.92
C SER A 346 14.22 5.55 14.08
N PHE A 347 13.65 6.44 13.27
CA PHE A 347 13.85 7.89 13.37
C PHE A 347 13.41 8.42 14.74
N ALA A 348 12.22 8.07 15.21
CA ALA A 348 11.72 8.55 16.51
C ALA A 348 12.64 8.10 17.65
N ALA A 349 13.20 6.88 17.58
CA ALA A 349 14.15 6.38 18.56
C ALA A 349 15.54 7.05 18.48
N PHE A 350 16.03 7.35 17.26
CA PHE A 350 17.37 7.91 17.05
C PHE A 350 17.40 9.44 17.16
N HIS A 351 16.30 10.10 16.85
CA HIS A 351 16.25 11.56 16.66
C HIS A 351 15.06 12.25 17.32
N GLY A 352 14.03 11.50 17.73
CA GLY A 352 12.80 12.06 18.27
C GLY A 352 12.91 12.58 19.71
N GLY A 353 13.92 12.13 20.45
CA GLY A 353 13.98 12.29 21.90
C GLY A 353 13.01 11.33 22.63
N THR A 354 13.03 11.34 23.96
CA THR A 354 12.21 10.43 24.77
C THR A 354 10.71 10.64 24.58
N ASP A 355 10.30 11.88 24.37
CA ASP A 355 8.88 12.26 24.35
C ASP A 355 8.22 11.85 23.03
N LEU A 356 8.84 12.14 21.88
CA LEU A 356 8.27 11.80 20.57
C LEU A 356 8.11 10.29 20.39
N TYR A 357 9.10 9.52 20.83
CA TYR A 357 9.06 8.07 20.75
C TYR A 357 7.94 7.49 21.63
N ALA A 358 7.79 8.01 22.86
CA ALA A 358 6.72 7.60 23.76
C ALA A 358 5.33 7.98 23.22
N ASP A 359 5.18 9.18 22.66
CA ASP A 359 3.93 9.65 22.09
C ASP A 359 3.52 8.85 20.85
N LEU A 360 4.48 8.55 19.97
CA LEU A 360 4.25 7.70 18.80
C LEU A 360 3.82 6.29 19.19
N LYS A 361 4.46 5.71 20.20
CA LYS A 361 4.06 4.42 20.75
C LYS A 361 2.63 4.47 21.28
N ASN A 362 2.31 5.45 22.11
CA ASN A 362 0.95 5.62 22.65
C ASN A 362 -0.10 5.82 21.54
N LEU A 363 0.23 6.56 20.48
CA LEU A 363 -0.64 6.70 19.30
C LEU A 363 -0.89 5.35 18.64
N THR A 364 0.18 4.56 18.44
CA THR A 364 0.12 3.23 17.83
C THR A 364 -0.70 2.26 18.69
N ASP A 365 -0.51 2.28 20.02
CA ASP A 365 -1.22 1.41 20.97
C ASP A 365 -2.72 1.72 21.06
N THR A 366 -3.10 2.98 20.80
CA THR A 366 -4.47 3.47 20.93
C THR A 366 -5.14 3.72 19.57
N ILE A 367 -4.51 3.27 18.50
CA ILE A 367 -5.01 3.46 17.14
C ILE A 367 -6.31 2.70 16.95
N ASN A 368 -7.28 3.33 16.30
CA ASN A 368 -8.43 2.62 15.78
C ASN A 368 -8.07 2.04 14.42
N THR A 369 -7.69 0.76 14.37
CA THR A 369 -7.30 0.06 13.13
C THR A 369 -8.40 0.09 12.08
N VAL A 370 -9.67 0.17 12.48
CA VAL A 370 -10.84 0.26 11.60
C VAL A 370 -10.90 1.60 10.83
N ALA A 371 -10.25 2.65 11.35
CA ALA A 371 -10.24 3.97 10.73
C ALA A 371 -9.04 4.21 9.80
N LEU A 372 -8.16 3.23 9.62
CA LEU A 372 -7.01 3.34 8.72
C LEU A 372 -7.44 3.30 7.26
N GLU A 373 -6.70 4.01 6.42
CA GLU A 373 -6.72 3.80 4.97
C GLU A 373 -5.77 2.65 4.57
N PRO A 374 -6.00 1.97 3.43
CA PRO A 374 -5.13 0.87 2.99
C PRO A 374 -3.65 1.27 2.88
N SER A 375 -3.37 2.49 2.39
CA SER A 375 -2.01 3.05 2.31
C SER A 375 -1.36 3.20 3.68
N GLN A 376 -2.12 3.66 4.68
CA GLN A 376 -1.66 3.85 6.06
C GLN A 376 -1.40 2.50 6.74
N ALA A 377 -2.23 1.49 6.47
CA ALA A 377 -2.01 0.13 6.96
C ALA A 377 -0.71 -0.47 6.40
N VAL A 378 -0.45 -0.31 5.09
CA VAL A 378 0.84 -0.71 4.49
C VAL A 378 2.00 0.07 5.10
N GLY A 379 1.86 1.39 5.30
CA GLY A 379 2.88 2.22 5.93
C GLY A 379 3.21 1.80 7.36
N LEU A 380 2.19 1.52 8.18
CA LEU A 380 2.34 1.03 9.55
C LEU A 380 3.04 -0.33 9.57
N LEU A 381 2.56 -1.29 8.79
CA LEU A 381 3.16 -2.63 8.72
C LEU A 381 4.59 -2.59 8.18
N ALA A 382 4.87 -1.78 7.16
CA ALA A 382 6.22 -1.60 6.64
C ALA A 382 7.17 -1.03 7.70
N ASN A 383 6.71 -0.04 8.47
CA ASN A 383 7.44 0.54 9.59
C ASN A 383 7.74 -0.45 10.72
N LEU A 384 6.91 -1.48 10.89
CA LEU A 384 7.09 -2.51 11.91
C LEU A 384 7.91 -3.72 11.43
N LEU A 385 7.91 -4.01 10.12
CA LEU A 385 8.43 -5.28 9.58
C LEU A 385 9.67 -5.15 8.70
N ILE A 386 9.88 -4.00 8.04
CA ILE A 386 10.96 -3.85 7.05
C ILE A 386 12.18 -3.14 7.65
N PHE A 387 11.97 -2.12 8.49
CA PHE A 387 13.03 -1.24 8.96
C PHE A 387 13.59 -1.68 10.32
N ASP A 388 14.87 -1.38 10.56
CA ASP A 388 15.58 -1.78 11.77
C ASP A 388 15.06 -1.02 13.01
N LEU A 389 14.43 -1.76 13.92
CA LEU A 389 13.90 -1.22 15.17
C LEU A 389 14.90 -1.41 16.32
N PRO A 390 15.24 -0.36 17.08
CA PRO A 390 15.99 -0.53 18.31
C PRO A 390 15.13 -1.22 19.38
N ALA A 391 15.48 -2.47 19.71
CA ALA A 391 15.03 -3.28 20.85
C ALA A 391 13.67 -4.01 20.77
N THR A 392 13.56 -5.02 21.64
CA THR A 392 12.47 -5.99 21.86
C THR A 392 11.10 -5.41 22.24
N GLU A 393 10.98 -4.10 22.48
CA GLU A 393 9.75 -3.46 22.96
C GLU A 393 8.71 -3.24 21.85
N ILE A 394 9.14 -2.98 20.60
CA ILE A 394 8.22 -2.87 19.46
C ILE A 394 7.83 -4.25 18.91
N ALA A 395 8.68 -5.26 19.11
CA ALA A 395 8.39 -6.63 18.69
C ALA A 395 7.09 -7.18 19.31
N GLN A 396 6.65 -6.65 20.45
CA GLN A 396 5.37 -7.03 21.08
C GLN A 396 4.15 -6.40 20.40
N PHE A 397 4.30 -5.25 19.72
CA PHE A 397 3.18 -4.58 19.04
C PHE A 397 2.93 -5.13 17.65
N ARG A 398 3.97 -5.65 16.98
CA ARG A 398 3.85 -6.12 15.60
C ARG A 398 2.78 -7.19 15.42
N GLU A 399 2.65 -8.11 16.38
CA GLU A 399 1.70 -9.23 16.29
C GLU A 399 0.25 -8.75 16.31
N ALA A 400 -0.04 -7.66 17.02
CA ALA A 400 -1.38 -7.09 17.10
C ALA A 400 -1.86 -6.53 15.75
N PHE A 401 -0.94 -6.24 14.83
CA PHE A 401 -1.25 -5.64 13.52
C PHE A 401 -1.22 -6.64 12.37
N TYR A 402 -0.79 -7.89 12.55
CA TYR A 402 -0.87 -8.89 11.49
C TYR A 402 -2.27 -9.08 10.89
N PRO A 403 -3.39 -9.00 11.65
CA PRO A 403 -4.72 -9.07 11.07
C PRO A 403 -4.97 -8.03 9.95
N LEU A 404 -4.30 -6.88 9.98
CA LEU A 404 -4.40 -5.87 8.91
C LEU A 404 -3.96 -6.40 7.54
N ILE A 405 -3.11 -7.43 7.50
CA ILE A 405 -2.71 -8.07 6.25
C ILE A 405 -3.95 -8.66 5.57
N GLU A 406 -4.75 -9.43 6.32
CA GLU A 406 -5.96 -10.07 5.80
C GLU A 406 -7.13 -9.07 5.68
N GLU A 407 -7.28 -8.15 6.62
CA GLU A 407 -8.43 -7.24 6.66
C GLU A 407 -8.31 -6.07 5.67
N MET A 408 -7.09 -5.64 5.35
CA MET A 408 -6.87 -4.42 4.56
C MET A 408 -5.88 -4.59 3.41
N VAL A 409 -4.82 -5.39 3.55
CA VAL A 409 -3.80 -5.47 2.50
C VAL A 409 -4.24 -6.38 1.36
N LEU A 410 -4.52 -7.65 1.66
CA LEU A 410 -4.84 -8.67 0.66
C LEU A 410 -6.13 -8.36 -0.14
N PRO A 411 -7.23 -7.83 0.46
CA PRO A 411 -8.43 -7.46 -0.30
C PRO A 411 -8.21 -6.33 -1.33
N ASN A 412 -7.19 -5.50 -1.12
CA ASN A 412 -6.85 -4.40 -2.01
C ASN A 412 -5.79 -4.78 -3.06
N ILE A 413 -5.37 -6.05 -3.10
CA ILE A 413 -4.52 -6.55 -4.17
C ILE A 413 -5.40 -7.11 -5.27
N ILE A 414 -5.19 -6.63 -6.49
CA ILE A 414 -5.82 -7.14 -7.69
C ILE A 414 -4.81 -7.85 -8.57
N ARG A 415 -5.32 -8.78 -9.38
CA ARG A 415 -4.58 -9.42 -10.46
C ARG A 415 -5.08 -8.86 -11.79
N ILE A 416 -4.14 -8.54 -12.66
CA ILE A 416 -4.36 -8.23 -14.07
C ILE A 416 -3.30 -8.97 -14.90
N ASP A 417 -3.40 -8.95 -16.22
CA ASP A 417 -2.47 -9.63 -17.12
C ASP A 417 -0.99 -9.30 -16.85
N GLN A 418 -0.71 -8.03 -16.48
CA GLN A 418 0.64 -7.54 -16.23
C GLN A 418 1.19 -7.90 -14.84
N GLY A 419 0.37 -8.45 -13.94
CA GLY A 419 0.79 -8.90 -12.61
C GLY A 419 -0.16 -8.51 -11.49
N PHE A 420 0.41 -8.28 -10.30
CA PHE A 420 -0.33 -8.02 -9.06
C PHE A 420 -0.10 -6.59 -8.57
N PHE A 421 -1.21 -5.89 -8.31
CA PHE A 421 -1.22 -4.47 -7.98
C PHE A 421 -2.06 -4.19 -6.73
N PHE A 422 -1.50 -3.44 -5.81
CA PHE A 422 -2.14 -2.93 -4.62
C PHE A 422 -2.84 -1.61 -4.95
N GLN A 423 -4.16 -1.61 -4.82
CA GLN A 423 -5.02 -0.45 -5.00
C GLN A 423 -5.05 0.37 -3.71
N SER A 424 -4.41 1.54 -3.71
CA SER A 424 -4.54 2.49 -2.60
C SER A 424 -5.88 3.23 -2.63
N GLU A 425 -6.44 3.34 -3.83
CA GLU A 425 -7.74 3.90 -4.17
C GLU A 425 -8.37 2.98 -5.24
N PRO A 426 -9.69 2.91 -5.36
CA PRO A 426 -10.32 2.06 -6.36
C PRO A 426 -9.85 2.44 -7.77
N GLY A 427 -9.38 1.44 -8.52
CA GLY A 427 -8.86 1.63 -9.86
C GLY A 427 -7.47 2.24 -9.92
N ILE A 428 -6.83 2.62 -8.80
CA ILE A 428 -5.52 3.27 -8.82
C ILE A 428 -4.50 2.51 -7.97
N ALA A 429 -3.39 2.14 -8.60
CA ALA A 429 -2.20 1.63 -7.91
C ALA A 429 -1.06 2.66 -7.96
N ASP A 430 -0.39 2.88 -6.83
CA ASP A 430 0.85 3.64 -6.74
C ASP A 430 2.04 2.69 -6.78
N SER A 431 3.03 2.95 -7.65
CA SER A 431 4.15 2.03 -7.85
C SER A 431 5.05 1.90 -6.62
N GLN A 432 5.32 3.01 -5.92
CA GLN A 432 6.17 2.99 -4.72
C GLN A 432 5.46 2.24 -3.59
N LEU A 433 4.18 2.52 -3.37
CA LEU A 433 3.37 1.85 -2.37
C LEU A 433 3.18 0.36 -2.68
N ASN A 434 3.03 -0.01 -3.96
CA ASN A 434 2.95 -1.42 -4.35
C ASN A 434 4.26 -2.17 -4.08
N VAL A 435 5.41 -1.55 -4.38
CA VAL A 435 6.73 -2.11 -4.03
C VAL A 435 6.86 -2.24 -2.51
N LEU A 436 6.44 -1.23 -1.76
CA LEU A 436 6.46 -1.24 -0.29
C LEU A 436 5.57 -2.35 0.27
N ALA A 437 4.34 -2.49 -0.22
CA ALA A 437 3.42 -3.57 0.15
C ALA A 437 4.02 -4.94 -0.16
N GLY A 438 4.62 -5.12 -1.34
CA GLY A 438 5.27 -6.37 -1.72
C GLY A 438 6.50 -6.71 -0.85
N LYS A 439 7.29 -5.71 -0.43
CA LYS A 439 8.38 -5.90 0.53
C LYS A 439 7.87 -6.22 1.93
N MET A 440 6.79 -5.56 2.35
CA MET A 440 6.12 -5.79 3.64
C MET A 440 5.59 -7.23 3.72
N LEU A 441 4.91 -7.72 2.69
CA LEU A 441 4.41 -9.10 2.63
C LEU A 441 5.55 -10.13 2.64
N GLN A 442 6.69 -9.82 2.00
CA GLN A 442 7.88 -10.67 2.08
C GLN A 442 8.44 -10.75 3.50
N ALA A 443 8.47 -9.62 4.22
CA ALA A 443 8.91 -9.60 5.61
C ALA A 443 7.93 -10.37 6.50
N ALA A 444 6.62 -10.06 6.42
CA ALA A 444 5.57 -10.76 7.15
C ALA A 444 5.59 -12.26 6.90
N GLY A 445 5.67 -12.71 5.64
CA GLY A 445 5.71 -14.11 5.28
C GLY A 445 6.90 -14.87 5.86
N ARG A 446 8.08 -14.24 5.95
CA ARG A 446 9.24 -14.85 6.62
C ARG A 446 9.03 -14.99 8.12
N GLU A 447 8.43 -13.99 8.76
CA GLU A 447 8.18 -14.01 10.20
C GLU A 447 7.08 -15.00 10.59
N LEU A 448 6.02 -15.08 9.78
CA LEU A 448 4.89 -15.99 9.97
C LEU A 448 5.14 -17.41 9.45
N ASN A 449 6.27 -17.63 8.77
CA ASN A 449 6.58 -18.86 8.03
C ASN A 449 5.51 -19.20 6.96
N ASP A 450 4.99 -18.17 6.28
CA ASP A 450 4.06 -18.29 5.16
C ASP A 450 4.76 -17.96 3.84
N ASP A 451 5.24 -19.00 3.15
CA ASP A 451 5.89 -18.90 1.84
C ASP A 451 4.99 -18.28 0.77
N ARG A 452 3.66 -18.33 0.93
CA ARG A 452 2.71 -17.78 -0.03
C ARG A 452 2.72 -16.26 0.01
N LEU A 453 2.77 -15.66 1.20
CA LEU A 453 2.96 -14.21 1.37
C LEU A 453 4.32 -13.76 0.81
N VAL A 454 5.37 -14.55 1.03
CA VAL A 454 6.69 -14.28 0.43
C VAL A 454 6.61 -14.28 -1.08
N ASN A 455 5.93 -15.28 -1.68
CA ASN A 455 5.79 -15.41 -3.12
C ASN A 455 4.93 -14.29 -3.73
N LEU A 456 3.80 -13.95 -3.11
CA LEU A 456 2.95 -12.83 -3.51
C LEU A 456 3.74 -11.52 -3.48
N GLY A 457 4.44 -11.26 -2.38
CA GLY A 457 5.22 -10.04 -2.23
C GLY A 457 6.35 -9.92 -3.27
N ARG A 458 7.02 -11.02 -3.63
CA ARG A 458 7.99 -11.04 -4.74
C ARG A 458 7.33 -10.71 -6.07
N THR A 459 6.18 -11.33 -6.35
CA THR A 459 5.42 -11.15 -7.58
C THR A 459 4.96 -9.70 -7.73
N MET A 460 4.44 -9.08 -6.67
CA MET A 460 4.03 -7.67 -6.68
C MET A 460 5.19 -6.72 -6.99
N VAL A 461 6.34 -6.92 -6.35
CA VAL A 461 7.53 -6.09 -6.63
C VAL A 461 7.93 -6.24 -8.10
N LEU A 462 8.04 -7.47 -8.63
CA LEU A 462 8.38 -7.67 -10.05
C LEU A 462 7.33 -7.13 -11.00
N SER A 463 6.04 -7.16 -10.65
CA SER A 463 4.95 -6.61 -11.46
C SER A 463 5.18 -5.12 -11.74
N ILE A 464 5.66 -4.37 -10.75
CA ILE A 464 6.03 -2.95 -10.93
C ILE A 464 7.33 -2.82 -11.71
N LEU A 465 8.39 -3.53 -11.32
CA LEU A 465 9.70 -3.37 -11.96
C LEU A 465 9.65 -3.69 -13.47
N ASN A 466 8.81 -4.63 -13.87
CA ASN A 466 8.59 -5.00 -15.27
C ASN A 466 7.87 -3.92 -16.11
N LEU A 467 7.24 -2.92 -15.47
CA LEU A 467 6.69 -1.74 -16.16
C LEU A 467 7.77 -0.69 -16.47
N GLY A 468 8.99 -0.88 -15.97
CA GLY A 468 10.11 0.02 -16.18
C GLY A 468 10.54 0.09 -17.64
N ASP A 469 10.90 1.29 -18.11
CA ASP A 469 11.52 1.44 -19.41
C ASP A 469 13.02 1.07 -19.39
N SER A 470 13.70 1.18 -20.54
CA SER A 470 15.14 0.87 -20.68
C SER A 470 16.09 1.70 -19.80
N GLN A 471 15.59 2.74 -19.13
CA GLN A 471 16.34 3.59 -18.20
C GLN A 471 15.84 3.46 -16.76
N GLY A 472 14.91 2.54 -16.50
CA GLY A 472 14.32 2.28 -15.19
C GLY A 472 13.24 3.27 -14.75
N PHE A 473 12.70 4.12 -15.63
CA PHE A 473 11.58 4.98 -15.22
C PHE A 473 10.30 4.15 -15.08
N LEU A 474 9.61 4.33 -13.95
CA LEU A 474 8.36 3.64 -13.60
C LEU A 474 7.18 4.62 -13.64
N PRO A 475 5.96 4.16 -13.97
CA PRO A 475 4.77 4.99 -13.78
C PRO A 475 4.64 5.35 -12.30
N GLU A 476 4.25 6.58 -11.99
CA GLU A 476 4.02 6.95 -10.58
C GLU A 476 2.70 6.34 -10.09
N ARG A 477 1.61 6.63 -10.82
CA ARG A 477 0.30 5.98 -10.63
C ARG A 477 -0.13 5.22 -11.87
N ILE A 478 -0.85 4.13 -11.66
CA ILE A 478 -1.37 3.23 -12.68
C ILE A 478 -2.89 3.23 -12.55
N GLU A 479 -3.58 3.65 -13.61
CA GLU A 479 -5.04 3.55 -13.69
C GLU A 479 -5.43 2.17 -14.24
N ILE A 480 -6.39 1.54 -13.58
CA ILE A 480 -6.85 0.19 -13.87
C ILE A 480 -8.36 0.23 -14.01
N THR A 481 -8.87 -0.23 -15.14
CA THR A 481 -10.30 -0.24 -15.45
C THR A 481 -10.65 -1.52 -16.17
N GLY A 482 -11.68 -2.24 -15.70
CA GLY A 482 -12.12 -3.50 -16.32
C GLY A 482 -11.04 -4.59 -16.32
N GLY A 483 -10.19 -4.64 -15.30
CA GLY A 483 -9.12 -5.64 -15.19
C GLY A 483 -7.89 -5.38 -16.05
N GLU A 484 -7.77 -4.21 -16.69
CA GLU A 484 -6.61 -3.85 -17.52
C GLU A 484 -6.02 -2.49 -17.12
N ILE A 485 -4.73 -2.28 -17.41
CA ILE A 485 -4.10 -0.96 -17.29
C ILE A 485 -4.66 -0.04 -18.37
N SER A 486 -5.41 0.99 -17.96
CA SER A 486 -5.99 1.97 -18.87
C SER A 486 -5.06 3.17 -19.12
N ALA A 487 -4.27 3.57 -18.12
CA ALA A 487 -3.31 4.66 -18.25
C ALA A 487 -2.14 4.61 -17.26
N PHE A 488 -1.07 5.31 -17.61
CA PHE A 488 0.02 5.65 -16.70
C PHE A 488 0.02 7.15 -16.43
N LEU A 489 -0.03 7.52 -15.15
CA LEU A 489 0.01 8.91 -14.72
C LEU A 489 1.36 9.24 -14.12
N ARG A 490 2.05 10.18 -14.78
CA ARG A 490 3.40 10.63 -14.41
C ARG A 490 4.41 9.48 -14.39
N PHE A 491 5.68 9.85 -14.26
CA PHE A 491 6.76 8.89 -14.18
C PHE A 491 7.75 9.31 -13.12
N ARG A 492 8.25 8.32 -12.41
CA ARG A 492 9.21 8.43 -11.32
C ARG A 492 10.55 7.86 -11.78
N GLY A 493 11.64 8.46 -11.31
CA GLY A 493 12.98 7.98 -11.62
C GLY A 493 13.30 6.71 -10.82
N PRO A 494 14.17 5.82 -11.32
CA PRO A 494 14.59 4.65 -10.56
C PRO A 494 15.24 5.00 -9.21
N GLU A 495 15.85 6.18 -9.10
CA GLU A 495 16.46 6.70 -7.88
C GLU A 495 15.48 6.78 -6.70
N ASP A 496 14.19 6.97 -6.96
CA ASP A 496 13.16 7.09 -5.95
C ASP A 496 12.67 5.74 -5.40
N ILE A 497 12.92 4.65 -6.13
CA ILE A 497 12.55 3.27 -5.75
C ILE A 497 13.78 2.48 -5.27
N TYR A 498 14.98 2.90 -5.69
CA TYR A 498 16.22 2.17 -5.47
C TYR A 498 16.44 1.82 -3.99
N SER A 499 16.24 2.77 -3.06
CA SER A 499 16.42 2.54 -1.62
C SER A 499 15.52 1.43 -1.05
N LEU A 500 14.33 1.21 -1.64
CA LEU A 500 13.39 0.18 -1.21
C LEU A 500 13.78 -1.21 -1.71
N ILE A 501 14.43 -1.32 -2.88
CA ILE A 501 14.65 -2.61 -3.55
C ILE A 501 16.09 -3.11 -3.46
N GLN A 502 17.06 -2.21 -3.29
CA GLN A 502 18.49 -2.50 -3.30
C GLN A 502 18.91 -3.41 -2.12
N GLN A 503 19.91 -4.25 -2.37
CA GLN A 503 20.61 -5.05 -1.35
C GLN A 503 22.10 -4.70 -1.33
N ASN A 504 22.43 -3.48 -1.76
CA ASN A 504 23.78 -2.99 -1.89
C ASN A 504 24.30 -2.54 -0.51
N PRO A 505 25.25 -3.28 0.09
CA PRO A 505 25.77 -2.96 1.42
C PRO A 505 26.63 -1.67 1.44
N PHE A 506 26.86 -1.05 0.28
CA PHE A 506 27.55 0.24 0.15
C PHE A 506 26.59 1.41 -0.10
N TYR A 507 25.28 1.18 -0.08
CA TYR A 507 24.33 2.28 -0.02
C TYR A 507 24.39 2.96 1.36
N PRO A 508 24.35 4.29 1.46
CA PRO A 508 24.41 4.98 2.74
C PRO A 508 23.30 4.56 3.67
N ARG A 509 23.66 4.23 4.90
CA ARG A 509 22.71 3.78 5.91
C ARG A 509 22.98 4.40 7.25
N MET A 510 21.90 4.60 7.97
CA MET A 510 21.93 4.99 9.37
C MET A 510 21.60 3.77 10.21
N GLU A 511 22.48 3.41 11.14
CA GLU A 511 22.23 2.26 12.02
C GLU A 511 22.37 2.67 13.48
N SER A 512 21.63 1.98 14.32
CA SER A 512 21.55 2.23 15.76
C SER A 512 22.83 1.86 16.48
N LEU A 513 23.29 2.75 17.36
CA LEU A 513 24.27 2.43 18.39
C LEU A 513 23.65 2.39 19.79
N TYR A 514 22.32 2.36 19.87
CA TYR A 514 21.54 2.31 21.11
C TYR A 514 22.04 1.25 22.10
N PRO A 515 22.37 0.00 21.69
CA PRO A 515 22.85 -1.02 22.62
C PRO A 515 24.14 -0.64 23.36
N TYR A 516 24.92 0.31 22.83
CA TYR A 516 26.24 0.69 23.34
C TYR A 516 26.23 2.02 24.09
N PHE A 517 25.55 3.04 23.55
CA PHE A 517 25.57 4.41 24.11
C PHE A 517 24.20 4.93 24.54
N GLY A 518 23.12 4.18 24.31
CA GLY A 518 21.76 4.55 24.68
C GLY A 518 21.05 5.45 23.64
N PRO A 519 19.94 6.09 24.02
CA PRO A 519 19.10 6.89 23.11
C PRO A 519 19.88 7.98 22.37
N GLY A 520 19.56 8.20 21.10
CA GLY A 520 20.20 9.25 20.30
C GLY A 520 21.55 8.90 19.69
N SER A 521 22.03 7.66 19.89
CA SER A 521 23.30 7.19 19.33
C SER A 521 23.11 6.36 18.07
N TRP A 522 23.83 6.73 17.02
CA TRP A 522 23.75 6.12 15.69
C TRP A 522 25.00 6.48 14.88
N TRP A 523 25.21 5.79 13.77
CA TRP A 523 26.19 6.20 12.77
C TRP A 523 25.59 6.34 11.38
N TYR A 524 26.26 7.08 10.50
CA TYR A 524 25.95 7.18 9.09
C TYR A 524 27.17 6.79 8.28
N THR A 525 27.07 5.71 7.51
CA THR A 525 28.22 5.05 6.88
C THR A 525 27.84 4.23 5.66
N ILE A 526 28.85 3.88 4.86
CA ILE A 526 28.80 2.82 3.84
C ILE A 526 29.70 1.63 4.20
N ALA A 527 30.49 1.75 5.27
CA ALA A 527 31.44 0.74 5.71
C ALA A 527 30.69 -0.48 6.26
N GLN A 528 31.07 -1.69 5.84
CA GLN A 528 30.49 -2.92 6.37
C GLN A 528 31.18 -3.26 7.69
N VAL A 529 30.48 -3.08 8.81
CA VAL A 529 31.01 -3.42 10.13
C VAL A 529 30.56 -4.84 10.46
N ASP A 530 31.52 -5.76 10.55
CA ASP A 530 31.28 -7.19 10.76
C ASP A 530 31.23 -7.55 12.25
N ASP A 531 31.94 -6.79 13.09
CA ASP A 531 31.95 -6.99 14.55
C ASP A 531 32.04 -5.65 15.30
N ILE A 532 31.34 -5.58 16.43
CA ILE A 532 31.31 -4.43 17.33
C ILE A 532 31.55 -4.92 18.76
N GLN A 533 32.67 -4.53 19.35
CA GLN A 533 33.02 -4.86 20.73
C GLN A 533 33.01 -3.60 21.59
N PHE A 534 32.27 -3.63 22.70
CA PHE A 534 32.18 -2.52 23.64
C PHE A 534 32.54 -2.96 25.05
N SER A 535 33.55 -2.31 25.65
CA SER A 535 34.01 -2.59 27.02
C SER A 535 33.77 -1.42 27.99
N GLY A 536 32.78 -0.56 27.70
CA GLY A 536 32.43 0.61 28.53
C GLY A 536 33.34 1.82 28.31
N ASN A 537 34.66 1.61 28.19
CA ASN A 537 35.66 2.65 27.93
C ASN A 537 36.30 2.58 26.53
N GLN A 538 35.94 1.56 25.75
CA GLN A 538 36.46 1.31 24.42
C GLN A 538 35.36 0.73 23.54
N LEU A 539 35.33 1.19 22.29
CA LEU A 539 34.56 0.61 21.19
C LEU A 539 35.55 0.18 20.11
N THR A 540 35.50 -1.08 19.71
CA THR A 540 36.27 -1.63 18.60
C THR A 540 35.29 -2.01 17.49
N LEU A 541 35.54 -1.52 16.28
CA LEU A 541 34.77 -1.82 15.08
C LEU A 541 35.69 -2.55 14.10
N SER A 542 35.34 -3.79 13.77
CA SER A 542 35.98 -4.53 12.70
C SER A 542 35.15 -4.34 11.44
N ALA A 543 35.72 -3.71 10.42
CA ALA A 543 35.02 -3.38 9.19
C ALA A 543 35.70 -3.99 7.97
N THR A 544 34.94 -4.68 7.13
CA THR A 544 35.38 -5.06 5.79
C THR A 544 35.45 -3.82 4.92
N THR A 545 36.65 -3.52 4.43
CA THR A 545 36.92 -2.33 3.62
C THR A 545 37.40 -2.72 2.22
N THR A 546 37.18 -1.82 1.25
CA THR A 546 37.62 -2.03 -0.14
C THR A 546 38.84 -1.16 -0.42
N ARG A 547 39.98 -1.82 -0.66
CA ARG A 547 41.28 -1.16 -0.89
C ARG A 547 41.19 -0.05 -1.93
N ASN A 548 42.00 0.97 -1.70
CA ASN A 548 42.20 2.15 -2.54
C ASN A 548 40.97 3.05 -2.71
N ARG A 549 40.16 3.18 -1.65
CA ARG A 549 38.99 4.07 -1.66
C ARG A 549 38.94 4.89 -0.37
N THR A 550 38.51 6.13 -0.50
CA THR A 550 38.21 6.99 0.64
C THR A 550 36.78 6.76 1.10
N GLN A 551 36.62 6.62 2.41
CA GLN A 551 35.34 6.49 3.08
C GLN A 551 35.23 7.55 4.17
N TYR A 552 33.99 7.93 4.43
CA TYR A 552 33.63 8.87 5.48
C TYR A 552 32.55 8.25 6.35
N MET A 553 32.60 8.56 7.64
CA MET A 553 31.65 8.07 8.63
C MET A 553 31.31 9.19 9.61
N LEU A 554 30.04 9.29 9.96
CA LEU A 554 29.54 10.12 11.05
C LEU A 554 29.09 9.19 12.18
N ILE A 555 29.46 9.50 13.40
CA ILE A 555 28.94 8.82 14.59
C ILE A 555 28.42 9.88 15.55
N HIS A 556 27.15 9.77 15.93
CA HIS A 556 26.47 10.72 16.80
C HIS A 556 26.13 10.08 18.16
N GLY A 557 26.01 10.91 19.19
CA GLY A 557 25.64 10.47 20.54
C GLY A 557 26.77 9.80 21.30
N ILE A 558 28.03 10.04 20.90
CA ILE A 558 29.18 9.59 21.69
C ILE A 558 29.45 10.63 22.78
N PRO A 559 29.35 10.28 24.08
CA PRO A 559 29.34 11.27 25.17
C PRO A 559 30.66 12.01 25.35
N ARG A 560 31.79 11.33 25.11
CA ARG A 560 33.13 11.88 25.21
C ARG A 560 34.06 11.07 24.32
N VAL A 561 35.06 11.70 23.73
CA VAL A 561 36.17 11.00 23.10
C VAL A 561 37.46 11.64 23.56
N ASP A 562 38.46 10.85 23.98
CA ASP A 562 39.74 11.44 24.39
C ASP A 562 40.39 12.20 23.20
N PRO A 563 40.70 13.51 23.37
CA PRO A 563 41.15 14.35 22.26
C PRO A 563 42.57 14.03 21.76
N LEU A 564 43.40 13.37 22.57
CA LEU A 564 44.81 13.07 22.27
C LEU A 564 44.99 11.62 21.81
N THR A 565 44.39 10.66 22.49
CA THR A 565 44.55 9.22 22.21
C THR A 565 43.25 8.52 21.87
N GLY A 566 42.11 9.20 21.95
CA GLY A 566 40.79 8.57 21.93
C GLY A 566 40.33 7.93 20.63
N MET A 567 41.20 7.78 19.63
CA MET A 567 40.91 6.93 18.48
C MET A 567 42.17 6.44 17.80
N GLN A 568 42.12 5.18 17.37
CA GLN A 568 43.06 4.52 16.49
C GLN A 568 42.31 4.13 15.22
N LEU A 569 42.88 4.51 14.07
CA LEU A 569 42.43 4.09 12.76
C LEU A 569 43.53 3.22 12.18
N PHE A 570 43.27 1.92 12.00
CA PHE A 570 44.19 0.99 11.37
C PHE A 570 45.58 1.08 12.02
N GLY A 571 45.68 0.66 13.28
CA GLY A 571 46.96 0.61 13.97
C GLY A 571 47.53 1.97 14.43
N ILE A 572 47.03 3.10 13.92
CA ILE A 572 47.62 4.43 14.13
C ILE A 572 46.70 5.32 14.97
N THR A 573 47.23 5.93 16.03
CA THR A 573 46.50 6.90 16.87
C THR A 573 46.35 8.24 16.16
N TRP A 574 45.13 8.78 16.11
CA TRP A 574 44.82 10.07 15.49
C TRP A 574 44.35 11.10 16.53
N ARG A 575 44.98 12.27 16.55
CA ARG A 575 44.52 13.42 17.36
C ARG A 575 43.22 13.99 16.81
N ASN A 576 42.46 14.66 17.67
CA ASN A 576 41.31 15.45 17.22
C ASN A 576 41.78 16.63 16.34
N ALA A 577 41.38 16.71 15.07
CA ALA A 577 41.86 17.72 14.12
C ALA A 577 40.71 18.31 13.27
N PRO A 578 40.38 19.62 13.37
CA PRO A 578 39.30 20.22 12.59
C PRO A 578 39.51 20.18 11.06
N ASP A 579 40.74 19.99 10.61
CA ASP A 579 41.20 19.90 9.22
C ASP A 579 41.44 18.43 8.79
N PHE A 580 40.89 17.45 9.51
CA PHE A 580 41.18 16.02 9.30
C PHE A 580 40.97 15.54 7.85
N GLU A 581 40.04 16.15 7.11
CA GLU A 581 39.74 15.75 5.73
C GLU A 581 40.85 16.08 4.73
N VAL A 582 41.84 16.89 5.09
CA VAL A 582 43.03 17.15 4.25
C VAL A 582 43.97 15.94 4.24
N TYR A 583 43.94 15.10 5.26
CA TYR A 583 44.79 13.92 5.39
C TYR A 583 44.17 12.68 4.74
N SER A 584 44.96 11.63 4.54
CA SER A 584 44.46 10.34 4.02
C SER A 584 43.57 9.62 5.03
N LYS A 585 43.90 9.73 6.32
CA LYS A 585 43.14 9.20 7.45
C LYS A 585 43.04 10.30 8.52
N GLY A 586 41.99 10.32 9.32
CA GLY A 586 41.86 11.29 10.40
C GLY A 586 40.46 11.37 10.98
N ARG A 587 40.34 12.19 12.04
CA ARG A 587 39.07 12.41 12.73
C ARG A 587 38.88 13.83 13.22
N TYR A 588 37.62 14.18 13.43
CA TYR A 588 37.22 15.34 14.21
C TYR A 588 36.05 14.97 15.14
N TYR A 589 36.18 15.26 16.43
CA TYR A 589 35.10 15.14 17.41
C TYR A 589 34.62 16.54 17.80
N ASN A 590 33.34 16.79 17.60
CA ASN A 590 32.64 17.98 18.09
C ASN A 590 31.94 17.65 19.42
N PRO A 591 32.41 18.17 20.57
CA PRO A 591 31.79 17.91 21.86
C PRO A 591 30.42 18.56 22.01
N ASP A 592 30.14 19.67 21.32
CA ASP A 592 28.88 20.41 21.44
C ASP A 592 27.70 19.62 20.85
N SER A 593 27.96 18.92 19.74
CA SER A 593 26.98 18.05 19.05
C SER A 593 27.22 16.55 19.31
N GLN A 594 28.16 16.18 20.18
CA GLN A 594 28.55 14.79 20.45
C GLN A 594 28.78 13.95 19.17
N THR A 595 29.39 14.57 18.16
CA THR A 595 29.53 13.99 16.82
C THR A 595 31.01 13.72 16.52
N LEU A 596 31.34 12.45 16.24
CA LEU A 596 32.62 12.01 15.71
C LEU A 596 32.54 11.87 14.19
N MET A 597 33.45 12.54 13.50
CA MET A 597 33.59 12.54 12.05
C MET A 597 34.89 11.85 11.69
N ILE A 598 34.84 10.91 10.77
CA ILE A 598 35.96 10.06 10.42
C ILE A 598 36.15 10.08 8.91
N LYS A 599 37.40 10.20 8.48
CA LYS A 599 37.82 9.94 7.10
C LYS A 599 38.91 8.88 7.14
N TYR A 600 38.83 7.93 6.23
CA TYR A 600 39.96 7.05 5.98
C TYR A 600 40.05 6.65 4.52
N TYR A 601 41.28 6.61 4.02
CA TYR A 601 41.65 5.92 2.79
C TYR A 601 42.10 4.52 3.19
N ASP A 602 41.41 3.52 2.65
CA ASP A 602 41.70 2.13 2.93
C ASP A 602 42.88 1.64 2.07
N ASP A 603 44.05 1.53 2.68
CA ASP A 603 45.24 0.87 2.14
C ASP A 603 45.56 -0.45 2.83
N ASP A 604 44.84 -0.80 3.91
CA ASP A 604 45.01 -2.01 4.71
C ASP A 604 43.66 -2.44 5.32
N PRO A 605 42.97 -3.43 4.72
CA PRO A 605 41.56 -3.68 4.99
C PRO A 605 41.28 -4.52 6.23
N ASP A 606 42.32 -4.99 6.93
CA ASP A 606 42.23 -6.00 8.00
C ASP A 606 42.47 -5.42 9.41
N GLU A 607 42.47 -4.08 9.58
CA GLU A 607 42.73 -3.45 10.88
C GLU A 607 41.51 -2.69 11.43
N ASP A 608 41.34 -2.73 12.76
CA ASP A 608 40.16 -2.20 13.43
C ASP A 608 40.14 -0.67 13.54
N ILE A 609 38.94 -0.13 13.66
CA ILE A 609 38.69 1.22 14.18
C ILE A 609 38.45 1.11 15.68
N VAL A 610 39.31 1.72 16.48
CA VAL A 610 39.20 1.68 17.95
C VAL A 610 38.96 3.08 18.48
N ILE A 611 37.98 3.26 19.35
CA ILE A 611 37.61 4.54 19.96
C ILE A 611 37.67 4.39 21.48
N TRP A 612 38.28 5.35 22.18
CA TRP A 612 38.33 5.39 23.65
C TRP A 612 37.63 6.63 24.23
N PHE A 613 36.93 6.42 25.34
CA PHE A 613 35.99 7.38 25.96
C PHE A 613 36.53 8.05 27.23
#